data_AF-A0A9W4PCK8-F1
#
_entry.id   AF-A0A9W4PCK8-F1
#
_cell.length_a   1.000
_cell.length_b   1.000
_cell.length_c   1.000
_cell.angle_alpha   90.00
_cell.angle_beta   90.00
_cell.angle_gamma   90.00
#
_symmetry.space_group_name_H-M   'P 1'
#
loop_
_entity.id
_entity.type
_entity.pdbx_description
1 polymer ?
#
loop_
_entity_poly.entity_id
_entity_poly.type
_entity_poly.pdbx_seq_one_letter_code
_entity_poly.pdbx_strand_id
1 'polypeptide(L)' 'MSLCPLCNGLRKIHVNCPECGSNLDDKGKFMDYADDYSAYMDIDILKENDGYPQSLQKGQCPHLMKCSECGHDEVVLVQE' A
#
# COMPACT_ATOMS: atom_id res chain seq x y z
N MET A 1 -9.84 12.01 8.32
CA MET A 1 -9.57 12.10 6.88
C MET A 1 -8.13 12.54 6.70
N SER A 2 -7.24 11.57 6.62
CA SER A 2 -5.83 11.76 6.33
C SER A 2 -5.61 11.42 4.85
N LEU A 3 -4.68 12.09 4.17
CA LEU A 3 -4.56 12.04 2.71
C LEU A 3 -3.22 11.39 2.35
N CYS A 4 -3.25 10.10 1.99
CA CYS A 4 -2.03 9.41 1.57
C CYS A 4 -1.34 10.15 0.40
N PRO A 5 -0.08 10.59 0.56
CA PRO A 5 0.62 11.36 -0.46
C PRO A 5 1.02 10.50 -1.67
N LEU A 6 1.15 9.17 -1.52
CA LEU A 6 1.40 8.28 -2.66
C LEU A 6 0.14 8.06 -3.49
N CYS A 7 -0.98 7.70 -2.85
CA CYS A 7 -2.27 7.52 -3.52
C CYS A 7 -2.69 8.76 -4.33
N ASN A 8 -2.37 9.96 -3.84
CA ASN A 8 -2.74 11.22 -4.47
C ASN A 8 -1.64 11.78 -5.39
N GLY A 9 -0.57 11.02 -5.64
CA GLY A 9 0.53 11.43 -6.51
C GLY A 9 1.30 12.66 -6.02
N LEU A 10 1.14 13.03 -4.74
CA LEU A 10 1.83 14.16 -4.10
C LEU A 10 3.30 13.84 -3.77
N ARG A 11 3.61 12.55 -3.59
CA ARG A 11 4.97 12.06 -3.35
C ARG A 11 5.19 10.79 -4.17
N LYS A 12 6.45 10.54 -4.53
CA LYS A 12 6.93 9.23 -4.98
C LYS A 12 7.99 8.75 -3.99
N ILE A 13 7.94 7.48 -3.61
CA ILE A 13 9.00 6.84 -2.85
C ILE A 13 9.81 5.96 -3.78
N HIS A 14 11.11 5.86 -3.50
CA HIS A 14 12.00 4.90 -4.11
C HIS A 14 12.36 3.88 -3.06
N VAL A 15 12.00 2.62 -3.33
CA VAL A 15 12.27 1.50 -2.42
C VAL A 15 13.04 0.48 -3.23
N ASN A 16 14.17 0.03 -2.69
CA ASN A 16 15.01 -0.98 -3.33
C ASN A 16 14.53 -2.36 -2.93
N CYS A 17 14.42 -3.25 -3.92
CA CYS A 17 14.09 -4.64 -3.70
C CYS A 17 15.18 -5.31 -2.84
N PRO A 18 14.83 -5.96 -1.72
CA PRO A 18 15.81 -6.64 -0.86
C PRO A 18 16.46 -7.85 -1.54
N GLU A 19 15.80 -8.45 -2.54
CA GLU A 19 16.27 -9.66 -3.23
C GLU A 19 17.26 -9.37 -4.37
N CYS A 20 17.06 -8.29 -5.13
CA CYS A 20 17.87 -8.01 -6.33
C CYS A 20 18.40 -6.57 -6.43
N GLY A 21 18.03 -5.69 -5.50
CA GLY A 21 18.48 -4.29 -5.45
C GLY A 21 17.83 -3.35 -6.46
N SER A 22 17.00 -3.83 -7.38
CA SER A 22 16.26 -3.00 -8.34
C SER A 22 15.19 -2.14 -7.65
N ASN A 23 14.65 -1.14 -8.34
CA ASN A 23 13.59 -0.29 -7.78
C ASN A 23 12.25 -1.03 -7.78
N LEU A 24 11.52 -0.95 -6.68
CA LEU A 24 10.17 -1.46 -6.57
C LEU A 24 9.17 -0.46 -7.13
N ASP A 25 8.20 -0.99 -7.89
CA ASP A 25 7.12 -0.20 -8.46
C ASP A 25 5.91 -0.19 -7.52
N ASP A 26 5.42 1.01 -7.21
CA ASP A 26 4.17 1.20 -6.48
C ASP A 26 2.98 0.74 -7.35
N LYS A 27 2.29 -0.30 -6.89
CA LYS A 27 1.08 -0.84 -7.54
C LYS A 27 -0.20 -0.24 -6.97
N GLY A 28 -0.13 0.58 -5.93
CA GLY A 28 -1.28 1.20 -5.27
C GLY A 28 -1.56 0.60 -3.90
N LYS A 29 -2.78 0.79 -3.41
CA LYS A 29 -3.17 0.34 -2.07
C LYS A 29 -3.19 -1.18 -2.03
N PHE A 30 -2.62 -1.77 -0.99
CA PHE A 30 -2.65 -3.22 -0.80
C PHE A 30 -4.09 -3.77 -0.77
N MET A 31 -5.01 -3.04 -0.14
CA MET A 31 -6.43 -3.42 -0.08
C MET A 31 -7.11 -3.56 -1.44
N ASP A 32 -6.66 -2.83 -2.47
CA ASP A 32 -7.20 -2.96 -3.83
C ASP A 32 -6.92 -4.36 -4.43
N TYR A 33 -5.95 -5.08 -3.85
CA TYR A 33 -5.55 -6.43 -4.25
C TYR A 33 -5.95 -7.51 -3.23
N ALA A 34 -6.37 -7.12 -2.03
CA ALA A 34 -6.59 -8.05 -0.91
C ALA A 34 -8.05 -8.53 -0.78
N ASP A 35 -9.02 -7.86 -1.39
CA ASP A 35 -10.44 -8.21 -1.21
C ASP A 35 -11.25 -8.20 -2.53
N ASP A 36 -12.32 -8.99 -2.55
CA ASP A 36 -13.31 -9.05 -3.63
C ASP A 36 -14.10 -7.73 -3.67
N TYR A 37 -13.61 -6.81 -4.49
CA TYR A 37 -14.17 -5.52 -4.92
C TYR A 37 -15.52 -5.12 -4.29
N SER A 38 -15.50 -4.65 -3.04
CA SER A 38 -16.65 -4.02 -2.41
C SER A 38 -16.60 -2.51 -2.61
N ALA A 39 -16.89 -2.06 -3.84
CA ALA A 39 -16.83 -0.66 -4.29
C ALA A 39 -17.60 0.36 -3.43
N TYR A 40 -18.40 -0.11 -2.46
CA TYR A 40 -19.26 0.67 -1.59
C TYR A 40 -18.96 0.49 -0.09
N MET A 41 -17.92 -0.26 0.30
CA MET A 41 -17.54 -0.36 1.71
C MET A 41 -16.70 0.83 2.16
N ASP A 42 -17.01 1.33 3.35
CA ASP A 42 -16.25 2.42 3.96
C ASP A 42 -14.78 2.02 4.13
N ILE A 43 -13.89 2.95 3.80
CA ILE A 43 -12.44 2.70 3.79
C ILE A 43 -11.92 2.32 5.18
N ASP A 44 -12.60 2.75 6.24
CA ASP A 44 -12.25 2.42 7.62
C ASP A 44 -12.56 0.94 7.93
N ILE A 45 -13.63 0.37 7.36
CA ILE A 45 -13.99 -1.05 7.50
C ILE A 45 -12.98 -1.93 6.73
N LEU A 46 -12.53 -1.47 5.56
CA LEU A 46 -11.51 -2.15 4.78
C LEU A 46 -10.16 -2.16 5.52
N LYS A 47 -9.78 -1.03 6.15
CA LYS A 47 -8.54 -0.93 6.94
C LYS A 47 -8.54 -1.78 8.21
N GLU A 48 -9.70 -2.15 8.76
CA GLU A 48 -9.76 -3.12 9.87
C GLU A 48 -9.43 -4.55 9.41
N ASN A 49 -9.59 -4.84 8.11
CA ASN A 49 -9.41 -6.16 7.52
C ASN A 49 -8.25 -6.24 6.50
N ASP A 50 -7.39 -5.22 6.43
CA ASP A 50 -6.27 -5.12 5.48
C ASP A 50 -5.06 -6.00 5.85
N GLY A 51 -5.14 -6.76 6.94
CA GLY A 51 -4.04 -7.54 7.52
C GLY A 51 -3.05 -6.71 8.36
N TYR A 52 -3.24 -5.39 8.43
CA TYR A 52 -2.45 -4.41 9.18
C TYR A 52 -3.32 -3.69 10.22
N PRO A 53 -3.70 -4.35 11.33
CA PRO A 53 -4.72 -3.87 12.29
C PRO A 53 -4.42 -2.51 12.98
N GLN A 54 -3.21 -1.96 12.80
CA GLN A 54 -2.82 -0.65 13.32
C GLN A 54 -2.74 0.43 12.23
N SER A 55 -2.92 0.09 10.95
CA SER A 55 -2.82 1.03 9.83
C SER A 55 -3.84 2.15 9.98
N LEU A 56 -5.10 1.82 10.28
CA LEU A 56 -6.17 2.77 10.54
C LEU A 56 -5.85 3.68 11.74
N GLN A 57 -5.51 3.09 12.88
CA GLN A 57 -5.25 3.83 14.12
C GLN A 57 -4.03 4.75 14.01
N LYS A 58 -3.03 4.36 13.22
CA LYS A 58 -1.81 5.15 12.99
C LYS A 58 -1.93 6.11 11.81
N GLY A 59 -3.04 6.12 11.07
CA GLY A 59 -3.16 6.90 9.84
C GLY A 59 -2.12 6.49 8.80
N GLN A 60 -1.94 5.19 8.62
CA GLN A 60 -1.04 4.61 7.64
C GLN A 60 -1.84 3.96 6.52
N CYS A 61 -1.34 4.10 5.30
CA CYS A 61 -1.87 3.52 4.09
C CYS A 61 -0.90 2.44 3.60
N PRO A 62 -1.27 1.15 3.65
CA PRO A 62 -0.46 0.07 3.12
C PRO A 62 -0.43 0.12 1.59
N HIS A 63 0.76 0.22 1.00
CA HIS A 63 1.00 0.22 -0.44
C HIS A 63 1.71 -1.06 -0.87
N LEU A 64 1.20 -1.70 -1.93
CA LEU A 64 1.84 -2.86 -2.53
C LEU A 64 2.95 -2.40 -3.48
N MET A 65 4.19 -2.75 -3.15
CA MET A 65 5.37 -2.49 -3.95
C MET A 65 5.77 -3.80 -4.62
N LYS A 66 5.97 -3.79 -5.94
CA LYS A 66 6.35 -5.00 -6.69
C LYS A 66 7.58 -4.76 -7.54
N CYS A 67 8.51 -5.70 -7.44
CA CYS A 67 9.69 -5.77 -8.27
C CYS A 67 9.33 -6.31 -9.65
N SER A 68 9.59 -5.52 -10.68
CA SER A 68 9.41 -5.96 -12.08
C SER A 68 10.53 -6.88 -12.56
N GLU A 69 11.67 -6.95 -11.86
CA GLU A 69 12.84 -7.76 -12.24
C GLU A 69 12.79 -9.18 -11.67
N CYS A 70 12.63 -9.35 -10.36
CA CYS A 70 12.63 -10.66 -9.70
C CYS A 70 11.23 -11.15 -9.30
N GLY A 71 10.20 -10.30 -9.43
CA GLY A 71 8.82 -10.63 -9.06
C GLY A 71 8.50 -10.52 -7.56
N HIS A 72 9.48 -10.15 -6.72
CA HIS A 72 9.27 -9.93 -5.29
C HIS A 72 8.26 -8.81 -5.01
N ASP A 73 7.33 -9.06 -4.10
CA ASP A 73 6.35 -8.12 -3.62
C ASP A 73 6.52 -7.86 -2.12
N GLU A 74 6.36 -6.59 -1.73
CA GLU A 74 6.35 -6.18 -0.34
C GLU A 74 5.31 -5.10 -0.09
N VAL A 75 4.85 -4.98 1.15
CA VAL A 75 3.89 -3.95 1.55
C VAL A 75 4.59 -2.89 2.38
N VAL A 76 4.51 -1.64 1.93
CA VAL A 76 5.09 -0.49 2.61
C VAL A 76 3.99 0.32 3.28
N LEU A 77 4.09 0.52 4.59
CA LEU A 77 3.18 1.36 5.36
C LEU A 77 3.56 2.82 5.21
N VAL A 78 2.71 3.61 4.57
CA VAL A 78 2.96 5.02 4.25
C VAL A 78 2.12 5.89 5.16
N GLN A 79 2.69 6.92 5.75
CA GLN A 79 1.94 7.86 6.59
C GLN A 79 1.00 8.73 5.72
N GLU A 80 -0.28 8.78 6.08
CA GLU A 80 -1.33 9.64 5.50
C GLU A 80 -1.30 11.09 6.01
#